data_AF-A0A7J2JFV3-F1
#
_entry.id   AF-A0A7J2JFV3-F1
#
_cell.length_a   1.000
_cell.length_b   1.000
_cell.length_c   1.000
_cell.angle_alpha   90.00
_cell.angle_beta   90.00
_cell.angle_gamma   90.00
#
_symmetry.space_group_name_H-M   'P 1'
#
loop_
_entity.id
_entity.type
_entity.pdbx_description
1 polymer ?
#
loop_
_entity_poly.entity_id
_entity_poly.type
_entity_poly.pdbx_seq_one_letter_code
_entity_poly.pdbx_strand_id
1 'polypeptide(L)'
;MKSAIRTVLRKLELLQEIRSKYVFAPEEGSQEWVPVMVVCERCGMLAPKIAGEVRPNRISFFNLDEDLVEYRCNACGYRGSVEVSKGRIKLSWRVDWAAKWAIFKVTCEPAGKDHCVKGGAYDMGLEVSQRIFGYRGPIKVPYEWLTLEGKAMKTHKGITFTPAEWLSVAPPEVMRFMILSVDPMRHISFSPL
;
A
#
# COMPACT_ATOMS: atom_id res chain seq x y z
N MET A 1 -1.84 -3.22 14.84
CA MET A 1 -2.68 -3.35 13.61
C MET A 1 -4.17 -3.55 13.91
N LYS A 2 -4.59 -4.54 14.72
CA LYS A 2 -6.02 -4.80 14.99
C LYS A 2 -6.81 -3.57 15.49
N SER A 3 -6.23 -2.82 16.43
CA SER A 3 -6.81 -1.54 16.87
C SER A 3 -7.00 -0.55 15.72
N ALA A 4 -6.07 -0.47 14.78
CA ALA A 4 -6.18 0.43 13.62
C ALA A 4 -7.31 -0.01 12.68
N ILE A 5 -7.54 -1.31 12.51
CA ILE A 5 -8.70 -1.82 11.75
C ILE A 5 -10.01 -1.35 12.41
N ARG A 6 -10.13 -1.47 13.73
CA ARG A 6 -11.32 -0.98 14.46
C ARG A 6 -11.49 0.54 14.34
N THR A 7 -10.40 1.31 14.42
CA THR A 7 -10.43 2.76 14.21
C THR A 7 -10.92 3.11 12.80
N VAL A 8 -10.46 2.38 11.78
CA VAL A 8 -10.90 2.56 10.40
C VAL A 8 -12.38 2.27 10.24
N LEU A 9 -12.87 1.15 10.78
CA LEU A 9 -14.30 0.79 10.73
C LEU A 9 -15.17 1.82 11.46
N ARG A 10 -14.71 2.33 12.61
CA ARG A 10 -15.41 3.37 13.37
C ARG A 10 -15.47 4.71 12.63
N LYS A 11 -14.49 5.00 11.78
CA LYS A 11 -14.37 6.25 11.02
C LYS A 11 -14.52 6.02 9.51
N LEU A 12 -15.30 5.01 9.11
CA LEU A 12 -15.37 4.56 7.73
C LEU A 12 -15.88 5.66 6.79
N GLU A 13 -16.96 6.35 7.17
CA GLU A 13 -17.54 7.46 6.41
C GLU A 13 -16.53 8.59 6.16
N LEU A 14 -15.84 9.02 7.22
CA LEU A 14 -14.78 10.02 7.14
C LEU A 14 -13.65 9.58 6.21
N LEU A 15 -13.27 8.29 6.26
CA LEU A 15 -12.24 7.76 5.38
C LEU A 15 -12.68 7.72 3.90
N GLN A 16 -13.97 7.44 3.65
CA GLN A 16 -14.53 7.50 2.30
C GLN A 16 -14.59 8.94 1.78
N GLU A 17 -14.92 9.93 2.62
CA GLU A 17 -14.82 11.36 2.31
C GLU A 17 -13.39 11.77 1.96
N ILE A 18 -12.39 11.30 2.73
CA ILE A 18 -10.99 11.56 2.41
C ILE A 18 -10.66 10.92 1.05
N ARG A 19 -10.99 9.64 0.84
CA ARG A 19 -10.67 8.91 -0.39
C ARG A 19 -11.24 9.59 -1.64
N SER A 20 -12.47 10.10 -1.59
CA SER A 20 -13.13 10.71 -2.76
C SER A 20 -12.39 11.95 -3.29
N LYS A 21 -11.58 12.61 -2.45
CA LYS A 21 -10.72 13.74 -2.85
C LYS A 21 -9.51 13.34 -3.69
N TYR A 22 -9.04 12.10 -3.55
CA TYR A 22 -7.79 11.63 -4.16
C TYR A 22 -7.99 10.53 -5.21
N VAL A 23 -9.12 9.83 -5.18
CA VAL A 23 -9.40 8.68 -6.06
C VAL A 23 -10.68 8.94 -6.83
N PHE A 24 -10.52 9.36 -8.09
CA PHE A 24 -11.62 9.78 -8.97
C PHE A 24 -12.27 8.65 -9.77
N ALA A 25 -11.62 7.48 -9.84
CA ALA A 25 -12.21 6.31 -10.49
C ALA A 25 -13.00 5.47 -9.47
N PRO A 26 -14.30 5.18 -9.73
CA PRO A 26 -15.02 4.16 -8.97
C PRO A 26 -14.38 2.78 -9.22
N GLU A 27 -14.35 1.93 -8.19
CA GLU A 27 -14.18 0.49 -8.44
C GLU A 27 -15.54 0.02 -9.01
N GLU A 28 -15.58 -0.52 -10.24
CA GLU A 28 -16.83 -0.98 -10.86
C GLU A 28 -17.48 -2.12 -10.04
N GLY A 29 -18.79 -2.02 -9.82
CA GLY A 29 -19.57 -2.97 -9.00
C GLY A 29 -20.04 -2.36 -7.68
N SER A 30 -20.96 -1.39 -7.78
CA SER A 30 -21.53 -0.54 -6.73
C SER A 30 -21.89 -1.22 -5.41
N GLN A 31 -20.91 -1.33 -4.52
CA GLN A 31 -21.07 -1.31 -3.07
C GLN A 31 -20.13 -0.26 -2.50
N GLU A 32 -20.57 0.37 -1.41
CA GLU A 32 -19.78 1.34 -0.66
C GLU A 32 -18.38 0.78 -0.39
N TRP A 33 -17.33 1.51 -0.79
CA TRP A 33 -15.97 0.99 -0.71
C TRP A 33 -15.56 0.80 0.76
N VAL A 34 -15.18 -0.42 1.13
CA VAL A 34 -14.64 -0.75 2.46
C VAL A 34 -13.16 -1.15 2.34
N PRO A 35 -12.25 -0.50 3.07
CA PRO A 35 -10.80 -0.76 3.02
C PRO A 35 -10.37 -1.98 3.84
N VAL A 36 -11.28 -2.87 4.24
CA VAL A 36 -11.00 -4.02 5.09
C VAL A 36 -11.23 -5.29 4.29
N MET A 37 -10.23 -6.16 4.25
CA MET A 37 -10.23 -7.40 3.47
C MET A 37 -9.87 -8.59 4.34
N VAL A 38 -10.45 -9.75 4.05
CA VAL A 38 -10.25 -10.98 4.83
C VAL A 38 -9.55 -12.05 3.98
N VAL A 39 -8.49 -12.64 4.54
CA VAL A 39 -7.91 -13.86 3.96
C VAL A 39 -8.85 -15.01 4.24
N CYS A 40 -9.40 -15.62 3.18
CA CYS A 40 -10.38 -16.67 3.31
C CYS A 40 -9.84 -17.85 4.14
N GLU A 41 -10.58 -18.28 5.16
CA GLU A 41 -10.20 -19.43 6.00
C GLU A 41 -10.27 -20.75 5.26
N ARG A 42 -11.14 -20.86 4.24
CA ARG A 42 -11.32 -22.09 3.46
C ARG A 42 -10.25 -22.30 2.39
N CYS A 43 -9.88 -21.26 1.64
CA CYS A 43 -8.96 -21.38 0.50
C CYS A 43 -7.68 -20.55 0.63
N GLY A 44 -7.51 -19.77 1.70
CA GLY A 44 -6.34 -18.93 1.92
C GLY A 44 -6.22 -17.71 1.00
N MET A 45 -7.15 -17.51 0.07
CA MET A 45 -7.10 -16.38 -0.87
C MET A 45 -7.57 -15.07 -0.22
N LEU A 46 -6.86 -13.97 -0.46
CA LEU A 46 -7.26 -12.62 -0.05
C LEU A 46 -7.91 -11.83 -1.20
N ALA A 47 -7.30 -11.90 -2.38
CA ALA A 47 -7.69 -11.11 -3.54
C ALA A 47 -7.44 -11.93 -4.83
N PRO A 48 -8.38 -12.80 -5.21
CA PRO A 48 -8.27 -13.54 -6.47
C PRO A 48 -8.26 -12.62 -7.68
N LYS A 49 -7.66 -13.10 -8.77
CA LYS A 49 -7.76 -12.48 -10.10
C LYS A 49 -8.89 -13.18 -10.88
N ILE A 50 -9.92 -12.43 -11.27
CA ILE A 50 -11.11 -12.94 -11.96
C ILE A 50 -11.30 -12.11 -13.23
N ALA A 51 -11.35 -12.76 -14.40
CA ALA A 51 -11.45 -12.10 -15.71
C ALA A 51 -10.39 -11.00 -15.95
N GLY A 52 -9.17 -11.20 -15.43
CA GLY A 52 -8.09 -10.22 -15.56
C GLY A 52 -8.00 -9.18 -14.43
N GLU A 53 -9.03 -9.08 -13.59
CA GLU A 53 -9.15 -8.06 -12.55
C GLU A 53 -8.92 -8.63 -11.15
N VAL A 54 -8.28 -7.84 -10.28
CA VAL A 54 -8.12 -8.22 -8.88
C VAL A 54 -9.42 -7.91 -8.12
N ARG A 55 -10.02 -8.92 -7.49
CA ARG A 55 -11.27 -8.79 -6.73
C ARG A 55 -11.08 -9.17 -5.25
N PRO A 56 -10.65 -8.24 -4.38
CA PRO A 56 -10.41 -8.52 -2.98
C PRO A 56 -11.64 -9.00 -2.22
N ASN A 57 -11.46 -9.90 -1.26
CA ASN A 57 -12.52 -10.32 -0.33
C ASN A 57 -12.78 -9.19 0.69
N ARG A 58 -13.45 -8.11 0.26
CA ARG A 58 -13.86 -7.02 1.14
C ARG A 58 -14.94 -7.52 2.10
N ILE A 59 -14.98 -6.95 3.29
CA ILE A 59 -16.07 -7.22 4.22
C ILE A 59 -17.37 -6.62 3.69
N SER A 60 -18.50 -7.26 3.97
CA SER A 60 -19.83 -6.78 3.62
C SER A 60 -20.61 -6.24 4.83
N PHE A 61 -20.21 -6.63 6.04
CA PHE A 61 -20.84 -6.22 7.29
C PHE A 61 -19.81 -6.22 8.43
N PHE A 62 -20.05 -5.41 9.45
CA PHE A 62 -19.27 -5.43 10.69
C PHE A 62 -20.11 -5.02 11.90
N ASN A 63 -19.81 -5.61 13.05
CA ASN A 63 -20.32 -5.21 14.36
C ASN A 63 -19.11 -4.98 15.28
N LEU A 64 -18.88 -3.74 15.69
CA LEU A 64 -17.72 -3.38 16.52
C LEU A 64 -17.88 -3.80 17.98
N ASP A 65 -19.10 -3.94 18.48
CA ASP A 65 -19.37 -4.35 19.87
C ASP A 65 -19.12 -5.85 20.04
N GLU A 66 -19.42 -6.63 19.00
CA GLU A 66 -19.14 -8.08 18.94
C GLU A 66 -17.75 -8.42 18.35
N ASP A 67 -16.95 -7.40 18.00
CA ASP A 67 -15.67 -7.56 17.32
C ASP A 67 -15.75 -8.40 16.03
N LEU A 68 -16.86 -8.35 15.30
CA LEU A 68 -17.18 -9.27 14.20
C LEU A 68 -17.16 -8.58 12.83
N VAL A 69 -16.68 -9.28 11.80
CA VAL A 69 -16.87 -8.88 10.40
C VAL A 69 -17.34 -10.06 9.55
N GLU A 70 -18.12 -9.79 8.52
CA GLU A 70 -18.57 -10.79 7.55
C GLU A 70 -17.99 -10.52 6.17
N TYR A 71 -17.71 -11.59 5.42
CA TYR A 71 -17.19 -11.49 4.06
C TYR A 71 -17.69 -12.63 3.18
N ARG A 72 -17.65 -12.38 1.87
CA ARG A 72 -17.76 -13.43 0.84
C ARG A 72 -16.43 -13.57 0.13
N CYS A 73 -15.92 -14.78 0.03
CA CYS A 73 -14.74 -15.09 -0.74
C CYS A 73 -15.06 -15.07 -2.24
N ASN A 74 -14.39 -14.19 -2.98
CA ASN A 74 -14.55 -14.10 -4.43
C ASN A 74 -13.96 -15.31 -5.19
N ALA A 75 -13.06 -16.07 -4.57
CA ALA A 75 -12.38 -17.19 -5.21
C ALA A 75 -13.19 -18.50 -5.16
N CYS A 76 -13.67 -18.87 -3.97
CA CYS A 76 -14.35 -20.15 -3.73
C CYS A 76 -15.82 -20.01 -3.32
N GLY A 77 -16.36 -18.78 -3.26
CA GLY A 77 -17.75 -18.50 -2.92
C GLY A 77 -18.12 -18.62 -1.44
N TYR A 78 -17.20 -19.07 -0.58
CA TYR A 78 -17.42 -19.21 0.87
C TYR A 78 -17.89 -17.89 1.50
N ARG A 79 -18.87 -17.98 2.42
CA ARG A 79 -19.35 -16.88 3.24
C ARG A 79 -19.07 -17.23 4.69
N GLY A 80 -18.47 -16.31 5.43
CA GLY A 80 -18.12 -16.54 6.82
C GLY A 80 -18.02 -15.24 7.59
N SER A 81 -18.03 -15.37 8.91
CA SER A 81 -17.79 -14.31 9.86
C SER A 81 -16.47 -14.58 10.59
N VAL A 82 -15.70 -13.54 10.85
CA VAL A 82 -14.44 -13.64 11.58
C VAL A 82 -14.35 -12.52 12.62
N GLU A 83 -13.85 -12.86 13.80
CA GLU A 83 -13.54 -11.84 14.81
C GLU A 83 -12.34 -10.99 14.33
N VAL A 84 -12.38 -9.67 14.50
CA VAL A 84 -11.29 -8.79 14.07
C VAL A 84 -10.00 -9.11 14.84
N SER A 85 -10.11 -9.46 16.12
CA SER A 85 -9.00 -9.88 16.97
C SER A 85 -8.27 -11.12 16.45
N LYS A 86 -9.00 -12.15 16.00
CA LYS A 86 -8.45 -13.47 15.63
C LYS A 86 -8.24 -13.66 14.13
N GLY A 87 -9.10 -13.07 13.30
CA GLY A 87 -9.13 -13.28 11.85
C GLY A 87 -7.89 -12.75 11.13
N ARG A 88 -7.57 -13.31 9.98
CA ARG A 88 -6.51 -12.78 9.10
C ARG A 88 -7.08 -11.65 8.24
N ILE A 89 -7.06 -10.44 8.80
CA ILE A 89 -7.66 -9.24 8.21
C ILE A 89 -6.57 -8.24 7.84
N LYS A 90 -6.73 -7.61 6.66
CA LYS A 90 -5.78 -6.65 6.11
C LYS A 90 -6.51 -5.37 5.65
N LEU A 91 -5.89 -4.23 5.91
CA LEU A 91 -6.31 -2.95 5.35
C LEU A 91 -5.85 -2.80 3.89
N SER A 92 -6.63 -2.08 3.08
CA SER A 92 -6.19 -1.65 1.75
C SER A 92 -4.91 -0.84 1.86
N TRP A 93 -4.01 -0.97 0.89
CA TRP A 93 -2.61 -0.56 1.05
C TRP A 93 -2.41 0.92 1.42
N ARG A 94 -3.22 1.86 0.88
CA ARG A 94 -3.13 3.30 1.24
C ARG A 94 -3.46 3.54 2.71
N VAL A 95 -4.47 2.84 3.22
CA VAL A 95 -4.93 2.95 4.61
C VAL A 95 -3.99 2.19 5.56
N ASP A 96 -3.50 1.01 5.14
CA ASP A 96 -2.50 0.23 5.86
C ASP A 96 -1.20 1.01 6.04
N TRP A 97 -0.77 1.74 5.00
CA TRP A 97 0.43 2.57 5.04
C TRP A 97 0.29 3.71 6.06
N ALA A 98 -0.80 4.47 6.02
CA ALA A 98 -1.10 5.50 7.00
C ALA A 98 -1.24 4.95 8.43
N ALA A 99 -1.85 3.77 8.60
CA ALA A 99 -1.94 3.11 9.90
C ALA A 99 -0.55 2.76 10.46
N LYS A 100 0.35 2.25 9.61
CA LYS A 100 1.73 1.91 10.00
C LYS A 100 2.51 3.14 10.45
N TRP A 101 2.34 4.29 9.78
CA TRP A 101 2.94 5.55 10.24
C TRP A 101 2.54 5.89 11.67
N ALA A 102 1.25 5.79 11.99
CA ALA A 102 0.74 6.09 13.33
C ALA A 102 1.15 5.05 14.39
N ILE A 103 1.22 3.77 14.00
CA ILE A 103 1.61 2.65 14.88
C ILE A 103 3.09 2.75 15.24
N PHE A 104 3.97 2.91 14.24
CA PHE A 104 5.41 2.91 14.43
C PHE A 104 5.99 4.30 14.71
N LYS A 105 5.14 5.34 14.76
CA LYS A 105 5.56 6.74 14.95
C LYS A 105 6.64 7.16 13.94
N VAL A 106 6.38 6.85 12.66
CA VAL A 106 7.33 7.12 11.57
C VAL A 106 7.47 8.63 11.37
N THR A 107 8.69 9.14 11.58
CA THR A 107 9.02 10.56 11.48
C THR A 107 9.44 10.98 10.07
N CYS A 108 9.99 10.07 9.28
CA CYS A 108 10.43 10.27 7.90
C CYS A 108 10.30 8.96 7.12
N GLU A 109 9.76 9.02 5.90
CA GLU A 109 9.71 7.87 5.00
C GLU A 109 9.88 8.34 3.55
N PRO A 110 11.06 8.09 2.94
CA PRO A 110 11.25 8.35 1.53
C PRO A 110 10.38 7.44 0.66
N ALA A 111 9.88 7.95 -0.46
CA ALA A 111 9.11 7.18 -1.42
C ALA A 111 9.37 7.63 -2.85
N GLY A 112 9.27 6.70 -3.81
CA GLY A 112 9.42 7.01 -5.22
C GLY A 112 8.45 8.10 -5.66
N LYS A 113 8.88 8.97 -6.59
CA LYS A 113 8.11 10.16 -6.99
C LYS A 113 6.66 9.87 -7.40
N ASP A 114 6.37 8.69 -7.95
CA ASP A 114 5.02 8.27 -8.36
C ASP A 114 4.02 8.26 -7.20
N HIS A 115 4.48 7.93 -5.99
CA HIS A 115 3.64 7.97 -4.80
C HIS A 115 3.51 9.40 -4.24
N CYS A 116 4.48 10.25 -4.56
CA CYS A 116 4.65 11.60 -4.04
C CYS A 116 4.11 12.71 -4.95
N VAL A 117 3.46 12.38 -6.08
CA VAL A 117 2.78 13.37 -6.91
C VAL A 117 1.72 14.14 -6.12
N LYS A 118 1.41 15.38 -6.54
CA LYS A 118 0.37 16.20 -5.91
C LYS A 118 -0.98 15.48 -6.01
N GLY A 119 -1.67 15.30 -4.88
CA GLY A 119 -2.90 14.50 -4.81
C GLY A 119 -2.66 12.99 -4.97
N GLY A 120 -1.40 12.55 -4.84
CA GLY A 120 -1.01 11.15 -4.93
C GLY A 120 -1.31 10.35 -3.66
N ALA A 121 -0.80 9.12 -3.64
CA ALA A 121 -1.02 8.19 -2.53
C ALA A 121 -0.42 8.69 -1.20
N TYR A 122 0.72 9.39 -1.25
CA TYR A 122 1.36 9.93 -0.06
C TYR A 122 0.50 11.03 0.58
N ASP A 123 -0.06 11.93 -0.21
CA ASP A 123 -0.89 13.04 0.27
C ASP A 123 -2.19 12.51 0.92
N MET A 124 -2.85 11.55 0.27
CA MET A 124 -3.98 10.85 0.87
C MET A 124 -3.57 10.16 2.19
N GLY A 125 -2.43 9.46 2.18
CA GLY A 125 -1.90 8.78 3.36
C GLY A 125 -1.71 9.73 4.55
N LEU A 126 -1.21 10.96 4.30
CA LEU A 126 -1.00 11.96 5.34
C LEU A 126 -2.32 12.43 5.93
N GLU A 127 -3.32 12.73 5.09
CA GLU A 127 -4.66 13.12 5.56
C GLU A 127 -5.31 11.98 6.37
N VAL A 128 -5.19 10.73 5.91
CA VAL A 128 -5.68 9.55 6.64
C VAL A 128 -4.95 9.40 7.99
N SER A 129 -3.62 9.52 8.01
CA SER A 129 -2.81 9.45 9.24
C SER A 129 -3.30 10.47 10.27
N GLN A 130 -3.56 11.70 9.84
CA GLN A 130 -3.98 12.79 10.71
C GLN A 130 -5.43 12.63 11.18
N ARG A 131 -6.37 12.51 10.24
CA ARG A 131 -7.82 12.56 10.55
C ARG A 131 -8.35 11.24 11.11
N ILE A 132 -7.83 10.09 10.63
CA ILE A 132 -8.27 8.77 11.10
C ILE A 132 -7.48 8.35 12.34
N PHE A 133 -6.14 8.42 12.27
CA PHE A 133 -5.27 7.86 13.30
C PHE A 133 -4.70 8.89 14.30
N GLY A 134 -4.98 10.18 14.12
CA GLY A 134 -4.52 11.21 15.05
C GLY A 134 -2.99 11.39 15.05
N TYR A 135 -2.31 11.05 13.96
CA TYR A 135 -0.86 11.14 13.86
C TYR A 135 -0.46 12.04 12.68
N ARG A 136 0.48 12.98 12.92
CA ARG A 136 0.92 13.96 11.91
C ARG A 136 1.40 13.32 10.60
N GLY A 137 1.95 12.11 10.68
CA GLY A 137 2.57 11.43 9.56
C GLY A 137 4.04 11.86 9.36
N PRO A 138 4.78 11.13 8.52
CA PRO A 138 6.20 11.35 8.28
C PRO A 138 6.48 12.54 7.36
N ILE A 139 7.70 13.07 7.46
CA ILE A 139 8.29 13.96 6.44
C ILE A 139 8.36 13.21 5.11
N LYS A 140 7.81 13.84 4.08
CA LYS A 140 7.78 13.35 2.70
C LYS A 140 9.09 13.65 2.00
N VAL A 141 9.82 12.60 1.59
CA VAL A 141 11.09 12.72 0.84
C VAL A 141 10.96 11.97 -0.49
N PRO A 142 10.57 12.64 -1.59
CA PRO A 142 10.51 12.02 -2.89
C PRO A 142 11.91 11.68 -3.41
N TYR A 143 12.03 10.57 -4.15
CA TYR A 143 13.23 10.26 -4.92
C TYR A 143 12.90 9.86 -6.37
N GLU A 144 13.85 10.15 -7.26
CA GLU A 144 13.78 9.86 -8.69
C GLU A 144 14.16 8.42 -9.05
N TRP A 145 13.90 8.08 -10.31
CA TRP A 145 14.21 6.77 -10.86
C TRP A 145 15.71 6.51 -11.01
N LEU A 146 16.08 5.26 -10.75
CA LEU A 146 17.29 4.64 -11.25
C LEU A 146 17.04 4.10 -12.68
N THR A 147 17.96 4.36 -13.60
CA THR A 147 17.92 3.83 -14.97
C THR A 147 19.17 3.01 -15.28
N LEU A 148 19.00 1.99 -16.12
CA LEU A 148 20.08 1.14 -16.60
C LEU A 148 20.43 1.58 -18.02
N GLU A 149 21.65 2.09 -18.23
CA GLU A 149 22.11 2.61 -19.54
C GLU A 149 21.13 3.64 -20.15
N GLY A 150 20.61 4.55 -19.32
CA GLY A 150 19.62 5.55 -19.75
C GLY A 150 18.21 5.01 -19.99
N LYS A 151 17.98 3.70 -19.85
CA LYS A 151 16.66 3.08 -20.02
C LYS A 151 15.98 2.85 -18.67
N ALA A 152 14.69 3.17 -18.61
CA ALA A 152 13.87 2.84 -17.45
C ALA A 152 13.82 1.32 -17.23
N MET A 153 14.09 0.88 -16.01
CA MET A 153 14.02 -0.54 -15.66
C MET A 153 12.57 -1.06 -15.76
N LYS A 154 12.39 -2.17 -16.47
CA LYS A 154 11.10 -2.80 -16.78
C LYS A 154 11.25 -4.32 -16.71
N THR A 155 10.80 -4.92 -15.61
CA THR A 155 10.88 -6.38 -15.37
C THR A 155 10.30 -7.21 -16.50
N HIS A 156 9.15 -6.82 -17.05
CA HIS A 156 8.50 -7.55 -18.15
C HIS A 156 9.24 -7.45 -19.50
N LYS A 157 10.22 -6.53 -19.64
CA LYS A 157 11.08 -6.40 -20.82
C LYS A 157 12.51 -6.87 -20.58
N GLY A 158 12.79 -7.48 -19.42
CA GLY A 158 14.14 -7.92 -19.04
C GLY A 158 15.14 -6.79 -18.78
N ILE A 159 14.70 -5.52 -18.73
CA ILE A 159 15.58 -4.38 -18.41
C ILE A 159 15.58 -4.25 -16.89
N THR A 160 16.36 -5.07 -16.20
CA THR A 160 16.45 -5.07 -14.75
C THR A 160 17.88 -5.23 -14.30
N PHE A 161 18.17 -4.67 -13.15
CA PHE A 161 19.42 -4.89 -12.46
C PHE A 161 19.16 -4.92 -10.96
N THR A 162 19.69 -5.92 -10.29
CA THR A 162 19.45 -6.19 -8.88
C THR A 162 20.69 -5.90 -8.04
N PRO A 163 20.54 -5.62 -6.74
CA PRO A 163 21.69 -5.51 -5.85
C PRO A 163 22.59 -6.75 -5.84
N ALA A 164 22.04 -7.95 -6.06
CA ALA A 164 22.83 -9.18 -6.16
C ALA A 164 23.70 -9.20 -7.42
N GLU A 165 23.15 -8.76 -8.56
CA GLU A 165 23.92 -8.58 -9.81
C GLU A 165 24.96 -7.47 -9.69
N TRP A 166 24.72 -6.42 -8.89
CA TRP A 166 25.76 -5.43 -8.59
C TRP A 166 26.98 -6.07 -7.95
N LEU A 167 26.74 -6.91 -6.93
CA LEU A 167 27.80 -7.50 -6.11
C LEU A 167 28.67 -8.51 -6.88
N SER A 168 28.24 -8.99 -8.05
CA SER A 168 29.08 -9.83 -8.91
C SER A 168 30.05 -9.02 -9.78
N VAL A 169 29.85 -7.70 -9.93
CA VAL A 169 30.66 -6.85 -10.83
C VAL A 169 31.36 -5.70 -10.11
N ALA A 170 30.86 -5.23 -8.96
CA ALA A 170 31.43 -4.11 -8.23
C ALA A 170 31.19 -4.22 -6.71
N PRO A 171 32.07 -3.61 -5.88
CA PRO A 171 31.86 -3.56 -4.43
C PRO A 171 30.60 -2.77 -4.03
N PRO A 172 29.96 -3.11 -2.89
CA PRO A 172 28.77 -2.41 -2.41
C PRO A 172 29.02 -0.93 -2.07
N GLU A 173 30.25 -0.56 -1.72
CA GLU A 173 30.65 0.82 -1.44
C GLU A 173 30.41 1.73 -2.65
N VAL A 174 30.67 1.23 -3.85
CA VAL A 174 30.50 2.00 -5.10
C VAL A 174 29.02 2.26 -5.37
N MET A 175 28.14 1.27 -5.15
CA MET A 175 26.69 1.46 -5.25
C MET A 175 26.18 2.49 -4.24
N ARG A 176 26.64 2.39 -2.98
CA ARG A 176 26.28 3.36 -1.93
C ARG A 176 26.75 4.77 -2.28
N PHE A 177 27.99 4.92 -2.74
CA PHE A 177 28.50 6.21 -3.18
C PHE A 177 27.69 6.78 -4.34
N MET A 178 27.38 5.98 -5.37
CA MET A 178 26.55 6.40 -6.48
C MET A 178 25.17 6.91 -6.03
N ILE A 179 24.49 6.19 -5.13
CA ILE A 179 23.17 6.58 -4.63
C ILE A 179 23.24 7.84 -3.75
N LEU A 180 24.24 7.93 -2.87
CA LEU A 180 24.35 9.01 -1.89
C LEU A 180 24.98 10.30 -2.45
N SER A 181 25.71 10.23 -3.56
CA SER A 181 26.37 11.39 -4.19
C SER A 181 25.45 12.23 -5.08
N VAL A 182 24.24 11.74 -5.35
CA VAL A 182 23.27 12.41 -6.23
C VAL A 182 22.10 12.94 -5.40
N ASP A 183 21.65 14.15 -5.72
CA ASP A 183 20.42 14.70 -5.15
C ASP A 183 19.25 13.73 -5.39
N PRO A 184 18.46 13.37 -4.36
CA PRO A 184 17.38 12.39 -4.48
C PRO A 184 16.38 12.70 -5.60
N MET A 185 16.20 13.97 -5.98
CA MET A 185 15.29 14.40 -7.04
C MET A 185 15.92 14.40 -8.44
N ARG A 186 17.13 13.84 -8.60
CA ARG A 186 17.78 13.67 -9.91
C ARG A 186 17.83 12.21 -10.29
N HIS A 187 17.61 11.95 -11.57
CA HIS A 187 17.81 10.61 -12.13
C HIS A 187 19.25 10.15 -11.95
N ILE A 188 19.40 8.88 -11.58
CA ILE A 188 20.70 8.21 -11.59
C ILE A 188 20.64 7.18 -12.72
N SER A 189 21.48 7.37 -13.73
CA SER A 189 21.71 6.36 -14.77
C SER A 189 23.03 5.69 -14.48
N PHE A 190 23.07 4.36 -14.52
CA PHE A 190 24.30 3.60 -14.32
C PHE A 190 24.52 2.55 -15.41
N SER A 191 25.80 2.23 -15.63
CA SER A 191 26.25 1.12 -16.46
C SER A 191 27.13 0.23 -15.59
N PRO A 192 26.70 -0.99 -15.25
CA PRO A 192 27.49 -1.93 -14.46
C PRO A 192 28.63 -2.58 -15.27
N LEU A 193 28.68 -2.34 -16.58
CA LEU A 193 29.67 -2.82 -17.56
C LEU A 193 30.17 -1.67 -18.43
#